data_AF-A0A536HJX2-F1
#
_entry.id   AF-A0A536HJX2-F1
#
_cell.length_a   1.000
_cell.length_b   1.000
_cell.length_c   1.000
_cell.angle_alpha   90.00
_cell.angle_beta   90.00
_cell.angle_gamma   90.00
#
_symmetry.space_group_name_H-M   'P 1'
#
loop_
_entity.id
_entity.type
_entity.pdbx_description
1 polymer ?
#
loop_
_entity_poly.entity_id
_entity_poly.type
_entity_poly.pdbx_seq_one_letter_code
_entity_poly.pdbx_strand_id
1 'polypeptide(L)' 'MKLDELSGVLIALASPLKRDGTVDEPGVARLVEHVLAGGVDGLLALGSTGETASLDEKARRTVLTAVV' A
#
# COMPACT_ATOMS: atom_id res chain seq x y z
N MET A 1 1.58 -10.69 -17.15
CA MET A 1 2.28 -11.11 -15.93
C MET A 1 1.90 -12.54 -15.64
N LYS A 2 2.86 -13.44 -15.60
CA LYS A 2 2.65 -14.81 -15.15
C LYS A 2 3.08 -14.91 -13.68
N LEU A 3 2.50 -15.84 -12.93
CA LEU A 3 2.76 -15.97 -11.49
C LEU A 3 4.23 -16.33 -11.18
N ASP A 4 4.89 -17.05 -12.08
CA ASP A 4 6.31 -17.38 -12.03
C ASP A 4 7.24 -16.17 -12.24
N GLU A 5 6.70 -15.02 -12.65
CA GLU A 5 7.46 -13.75 -12.78
C GLU A 5 7.47 -12.94 -11.47
N LEU A 6 6.63 -13.27 -10.48
CA LEU A 6 6.60 -12.63 -9.17
C LEU A 6 7.55 -13.37 -8.21
N SER A 7 8.69 -12.77 -7.91
CA SER A 7 9.70 -13.36 -7.02
C SER A 7 10.33 -12.30 -6.12
N GLY A 8 10.96 -12.76 -5.03
CA GLY A 8 11.59 -11.88 -4.04
C GLY A 8 10.67 -11.50 -2.88
N VAL A 9 10.97 -10.40 -2.21
CA VAL A 9 10.25 -9.87 -1.05
C VAL A 9 9.13 -8.93 -1.54
N LEU A 10 7.90 -9.44 -1.51
CA LEU A 10 6.70 -8.65 -1.79
C LEU A 10 6.05 -8.22 -0.47
N ILE A 11 6.11 -6.93 -0.16
CA ILE A 11 5.67 -6.43 1.15
C ILE A 11 4.19 -6.02 1.15
N ALA A 12 3.41 -6.55 2.09
CA ALA A 12 2.04 -6.11 2.33
C ALA A 12 2.04 -4.77 3.07
N LEU A 13 1.49 -3.73 2.44
CA LEU A 13 1.44 -2.39 3.00
C LEU A 13 0.20 -2.21 3.87
N ALA A 14 0.39 -1.55 5.02
CA ALA A 14 -0.71 -0.92 5.75
C ALA A 14 -1.27 0.28 4.97
N SER A 15 -2.48 0.72 5.29
CA SER A 15 -3.07 1.95 4.76
C SER A 15 -2.95 3.10 5.78
N PRO A 16 -1.95 3.98 5.69
CA PRO A 16 -1.88 5.19 6.50
C PRO A 16 -3.16 6.03 6.44
N LEU A 17 -3.78 6.25 7.60
CA LEU A 17 -4.95 7.10 7.78
C LEU A 17 -4.63 8.26 8.72
N LYS A 18 -5.29 9.39 8.47
CA LYS A 18 -5.35 10.52 9.41
C LYS A 18 -6.29 10.16 10.57
N ARG A 19 -6.25 10.98 11.63
CA ARG A 19 -7.10 10.79 12.82
C ARG A 19 -8.60 10.84 12.52
N ASP A 20 -8.99 11.50 11.43
CA ASP A 20 -10.39 11.58 10.97
C ASP A 20 -10.81 10.39 10.10
N GLY A 21 -9.92 9.40 9.90
CA GLY A 21 -10.16 8.21 9.09
C GLY A 21 -9.97 8.41 7.59
N THR A 22 -9.63 9.62 7.13
CA THR A 22 -9.28 9.85 5.72
C THR A 22 -7.87 9.34 5.42
N VAL A 23 -7.59 9.00 4.17
CA VAL A 23 -6.26 8.51 3.76
C VAL A 23 -5.19 9.59 3.97
N ASP A 24 -4.09 9.22 4.61
CA ASP A 24 -2.88 10.05 4.71
C ASP A 24 -1.99 9.78 3.49
N GLU A 25 -2.30 10.39 2.35
CA GLU A 25 -1.53 10.21 1.09
C GLU A 25 -0.02 10.49 1.28
N PRO A 26 0.40 11.58 1.95
CA PRO A 26 1.82 11.77 2.28
C PRO A 26 2.39 10.64 3.15
N GLY A 27 1.59 10.06 4.05
CA GLY A 27 1.96 8.91 4.86
C GLY A 27 2.17 7.64 4.04
N VAL A 28 1.29 7.38 3.07
CA VAL A 28 1.45 6.29 2.10
C VAL A 28 2.75 6.45 1.34
N ALA A 29 3.03 7.63 0.78
CA ALA A 29 4.27 7.91 0.06
C ALA A 29 5.52 7.68 0.93
N ARG A 30 5.54 8.17 2.17
CA ARG A 30 6.66 7.92 3.10
C ARG A 30 6.84 6.43 3.41
N LEU A 31 5.76 5.68 3.56
CA LEU A 31 5.82 4.24 3.81
C LEU A 31 6.39 3.50 2.60
N VAL A 32 5.93 3.84 1.39
CA VAL A 32 6.44 3.30 0.13
C VAL A 32 7.94 3.54 0.01
N GLU A 33 8.39 4.79 0.15
CA GLU A 33 9.81 5.14 0.08
C GLU A 33 10.64 4.38 1.13
N HIS A 34 10.13 4.25 2.35
CA HIS A 34 10.82 3.53 3.42
C HIS A 34 11.05 2.05 3.07
N VAL A 35 10.02 1.35 2.58
CA VAL A 35 10.14 -0.08 2.27
C VAL A 35 10.94 -0.32 1.00
N LEU A 36 10.83 0.55 -0.01
CA LEU A 36 11.64 0.48 -1.23
C LEU A 36 13.13 0.69 -0.91
N ALA A 37 13.45 1.66 -0.04
CA ALA A 37 14.81 1.85 0.46
C ALA A 37 15.33 0.63 1.25
N GLY A 38 14.42 -0.19 1.81
CA GLY A 38 14.72 -1.47 2.44
C GLY A 38 15.04 -2.61 1.47
N GLY A 39 14.92 -2.39 0.16
CA GLY A 39 15.28 -3.38 -0.87
C GLY A 39 14.21 -4.43 -1.14
N VAL A 40 12.93 -4.11 -0.96
CA VAL A 40 11.83 -5.01 -1.35
C VAL A 40 11.69 -5.08 -2.87
N ASP A 41 11.30 -6.25 -3.38
CA ASP A 41 11.15 -6.51 -4.81
C ASP A 41 9.75 -6.11 -5.34
N GLY A 42 8.80 -5.86 -4.44
CA GLY A 42 7.47 -5.37 -4.82
C GLY A 42 6.58 -5.01 -3.64
N LEU A 43 5.46 -4.37 -3.99
CA LEU A 43 4.49 -3.84 -3.05
C LEU A 43 3.13 -4.51 -3.26
N LEU A 44 2.49 -4.91 -2.16
CA LEU A 44 1.11 -5.38 -2.13
C LEU A 44 0.27 -4.37 -1.33
N ALA A 45 -0.37 -3.45 -2.04
CA ALA A 45 -1.35 -2.54 -1.46
C ALA A 45 -2.73 -3.20 -1.38
N LEU A 46 -3.56 -2.75 -0.45
CA LEU A 46 -4.94 -3.21 -0.30
C LEU A 46 -5.11 -4.74 -0.08
N GLY A 47 -4.18 -5.35 0.67
CA GLY A 47 -4.41 -6.67 1.27
C GLY A 47 -5.25 -6.61 2.56
N SER A 48 -5.33 -7.72 3.30
CA SER A 48 -5.87 -7.70 4.68
C SER A 48 -5.05 -6.77 5.57
N THR A 49 -3.72 -6.78 5.42
CA THR A 49 -2.79 -5.84 6.08
C THR A 49 -3.05 -4.39 5.68
N GLY A 50 -3.58 -4.14 4.49
CA GLY A 50 -3.95 -2.79 4.01
C GLY A 50 -5.38 -2.40 4.35
N GLU A 51 -6.03 -3.14 5.26
CA GLU A 51 -7.35 -2.82 5.81
C GLU A 51 -8.47 -2.71 4.75
N THR A 52 -8.35 -3.37 3.60
CA THR A 52 -9.26 -3.21 2.45
C THR A 52 -10.73 -3.47 2.75
N ALA A 53 -11.03 -4.37 3.68
CA ALA A 53 -12.39 -4.67 4.09
C ALA A 53 -13.04 -3.52 4.91
N SER A 54 -12.22 -2.66 5.51
CA SER A 54 -12.64 -1.51 6.32
C SER A 54 -12.65 -0.20 5.54
N LEU A 55 -12.07 -0.16 4.34
CA LEU A 55 -12.01 1.02 3.48
C LEU A 55 -13.15 1.04 2.46
N ASP A 56 -13.78 2.20 2.31
CA ASP A 56 -14.74 2.42 1.21
C ASP A 56 -14.02 2.51 -0.15
N GLU A 57 -14.80 2.52 -1.24
CA GLU A 57 -14.22 2.55 -2.59
C GLU A 57 -13.35 3.80 -2.83
N LYS A 58 -13.75 4.95 -2.28
CA LYS A 58 -13.02 6.20 -2.46
C LYS A 58 -11.66 6.12 -1.78
N ALA A 59 -11.61 5.69 -0.53
CA ALA A 59 -10.38 5.51 0.23
C ALA A 59 -9.46 4.49 -0.45
N ARG A 60 -10.00 3.35 -0.93
CA ARG A 60 -9.21 2.35 -1.68
C ARG A 60 -8.57 2.95 -2.93
N ARG A 61 -9.32 3.75 -3.71
CA ARG A 61 -8.77 4.45 -4.88
C ARG A 61 -7.68 5.43 -4.49
N THR A 62 -7.88 6.21 -3.43
CA THR A 62 -6.88 7.16 -2.93
C THR A 62 -5.60 6.45 -2.48
N VAL A 63 -5.70 5.32 -1.77
CA VAL A 63 -4.52 4.51 -1.40
C VAL A 63 -3.77 4.04 -2.64
N LEU A 64 -4.47 3.49 -3.65
CA LEU A 64 -3.81 3.05 -4.87
C LEU A 64 -3.14 4.21 -5.60
N THR A 65 -3.80 5.36 -5.75
CA THR A 65 -3.20 6.56 -6.37
C THR A 65 -1.99 7.09 -5.60
N ALA A 66 -1.94 6.92 -4.28
CA ALA A 66 -0.77 7.34 -3.50
C ALA A 66 0.41 6.35 -3.57
N VAL A 67 0.19 5.12 -4.07
CA VAL A 67 1.24 4.10 -4.25
C VAL A 67 1.91 4.19 -5.63
N VAL A 68 1.24 4.72 -6.66
CA VAL A 68 1.70 4.77 -8.08
C VAL A 68 1.80 6.17 -8.64
#